data_AF-A0A101WMB8-F1
#
_entry.id   AF-A0A101WMB8-F1
#
_cell.length_a   1.000
_cell.length_b   1.000
_cell.length_c   1.000
_cell.angle_alpha   90.00
_cell.angle_beta   90.00
_cell.angle_gamma   90.00
#
_symmetry.space_group_name_H-M   'P 1'
#
loop_
_entity.id
_entity.type
_entity.pdbx_description
1 polymer ?
#
loop_
_entity_poly.entity_id
_entity_poly.type
_entity_poly.pdbx_seq_one_letter_code
_entity_poly.pdbx_strand_id
1 'polypeptide(L)'
;MKVILRKNDSATSLLLFIYNNYWVHFNKDTIKLSSLIQLMKVFGKSETATRMALSRTVKAGILINKNDACEVNYTLDTSGKEAINTWNEEMQQFWKRYNLRNKLWDKKWYLVNLEFGEVNKENRSTILEKLRQNGFGILSTNTWISPYYQSNKVQTILAESSINTRAVEMYGDMTIYEDIASFVDKVFHLKELEKPYANFINIFSEKFEETEKLSREKWFVEGGHSLPLLHALGWEFLSIAIDDATLPKALYPAGDGDTAAQLMIEFRRILLEATIKYLGKFD
;
A
#
# COMPACT_ATOMS: atom_id res chain seq x y z
N MET A 1 -10.93 15.50 4.71
CA MET A 1 -9.50 15.63 5.07
C MET A 1 -8.84 14.29 4.80
N LYS A 2 -7.92 14.21 3.82
CA LYS A 2 -7.26 12.94 3.48
C LYS A 2 -6.35 12.56 4.65
N VAL A 3 -6.60 11.40 5.27
CA VAL A 3 -5.80 10.91 6.39
C VAL A 3 -4.44 10.50 5.83
N ILE A 4 -3.45 11.40 5.91
CA ILE A 4 -2.07 11.07 5.56
C ILE A 4 -1.49 10.31 6.74
N LEU A 5 -1.42 8.98 6.62
CA LEU A 5 -0.74 8.13 7.58
C LEU A 5 0.78 8.37 7.50
N ARG A 6 1.33 9.17 8.41
CA ARG A 6 2.78 9.26 8.63
C ARG A 6 3.16 8.51 9.90
N LYS A 7 4.28 7.79 9.81
CA LYS A 7 4.97 6.92 10.78
C LYS A 7 4.43 5.47 10.87
N ASN A 8 5.34 4.53 10.59
CA ASN A 8 5.17 3.06 10.61
C ASN A 8 4.51 2.54 11.91
N ASP A 9 4.65 3.25 13.03
CA ASP A 9 4.20 2.78 14.34
C ASP A 9 3.11 3.66 14.99
N SER A 10 2.50 4.60 14.23
CA SER A 10 1.48 5.46 14.80
C SER A 10 0.28 4.62 15.24
N ALA A 11 -0.21 4.86 16.45
CA ALA A 11 -1.32 4.08 17.00
C ALA A 11 -2.59 4.16 16.11
N THR A 12 -2.78 5.25 15.37
CA THR A 12 -3.86 5.38 14.37
C THR A 12 -3.66 4.47 13.16
N SER A 13 -2.43 4.36 12.62
CA SER A 13 -2.12 3.42 11.55
C SER A 13 -2.34 1.98 11.98
N LEU A 14 -1.90 1.63 13.20
CA LEU A 14 -2.10 0.30 13.78
C LEU A 14 -3.59 -0.04 13.92
N LEU A 15 -4.41 0.91 14.39
CA LEU A 15 -5.86 0.73 14.44
C LEU A 15 -6.44 0.47 13.05
N LEU A 16 -6.11 1.28 12.05
CA LEU A 16 -6.58 1.07 10.67
C LEU A 16 -6.14 -0.27 10.09
N PHE A 17 -4.93 -0.72 10.39
CA PHE A 17 -4.46 -2.06 10.01
C PHE A 17 -5.27 -3.17 10.70
N ILE A 18 -5.53 -3.07 12.01
CA ILE A 18 -6.39 -4.02 12.72
C ILE A 18 -7.77 -4.06 12.05
N TYR A 19 -8.40 -2.90 11.85
CA TYR A 19 -9.71 -2.79 11.21
C TYR A 19 -9.71 -3.34 9.78
N ASN A 20 -8.66 -3.13 8.98
CA ASN A 20 -8.54 -3.72 7.66
C ASN A 20 -8.58 -5.26 7.73
N ASN A 21 -7.85 -5.86 8.68
CA ASN A 21 -7.88 -7.32 8.86
C ASN A 21 -9.26 -7.82 9.32
N TYR A 22 -9.94 -7.14 10.24
CA TYR A 22 -11.30 -7.49 10.65
C TYR A 22 -12.31 -7.37 9.50
N TRP A 23 -12.22 -6.29 8.74
CA TRP A 23 -13.13 -6.04 7.64
C TRP A 23 -12.94 -7.07 6.52
N VAL A 24 -11.70 -7.33 6.10
CA VAL A 24 -11.40 -8.26 5.01
C VAL A 24 -11.65 -9.73 5.39
N HIS A 25 -11.34 -10.13 6.62
CA HIS A 25 -11.37 -11.56 7.00
C HIS A 25 -12.57 -12.00 7.81
N PHE A 26 -13.25 -11.07 8.49
CA PHE A 26 -14.40 -11.38 9.35
C PHE A 26 -15.67 -10.62 8.93
N ASN A 27 -15.61 -9.78 7.89
CA ASN A 27 -16.69 -8.89 7.46
C ASN A 27 -17.26 -8.05 8.62
N LYS A 28 -16.37 -7.64 9.53
CA LYS A 28 -16.69 -6.86 10.74
C LYS A 28 -16.02 -5.50 10.68
N ASP A 29 -16.78 -4.47 11.01
CA ASP A 29 -16.31 -3.09 11.09
C ASP A 29 -16.43 -2.49 12.49
N THR A 30 -16.85 -3.30 13.48
CA THR A 30 -17.07 -2.90 14.87
C THR A 30 -16.26 -3.77 15.82
N ILE A 31 -15.50 -3.16 16.72
CA ILE A 31 -14.64 -3.84 17.70
C ILE A 31 -14.82 -3.21 19.09
N LYS A 32 -14.92 -4.07 20.12
CA LYS A 32 -14.97 -3.69 21.53
C LYS A 32 -13.69 -3.01 22.00
N LEU A 33 -13.79 -2.07 22.92
CA LEU A 33 -12.66 -1.39 23.54
C LEU A 33 -11.67 -2.37 24.20
N SER A 34 -12.14 -3.34 24.97
CA SER A 34 -11.30 -4.35 25.61
C SER A 34 -10.48 -5.15 24.60
N SER A 35 -11.12 -5.61 23.51
CA SER A 35 -10.45 -6.27 22.38
C SER A 35 -9.37 -5.36 21.77
N LEU A 36 -9.70 -4.09 21.48
CA LEU A 36 -8.73 -3.14 20.93
C LEU A 36 -7.53 -2.91 21.85
N ILE A 37 -7.72 -2.84 23.17
CA ILE A 37 -6.62 -2.70 24.14
C ILE A 37 -5.70 -3.92 24.09
N GLN A 38 -6.27 -5.13 24.03
CA GLN A 38 -5.48 -6.37 23.95
C GLN A 38 -4.70 -6.47 22.64
N LEU A 39 -5.33 -6.16 21.51
CA LEU A 39 -4.69 -6.17 20.19
C LEU A 39 -3.55 -5.14 20.12
N MET A 40 -3.78 -3.93 20.63
CA MET A 40 -2.79 -2.84 20.64
C MET A 40 -1.60 -3.13 21.57
N LYS A 41 -1.80 -3.94 22.62
CA LYS A 41 -0.74 -4.39 23.52
C LYS A 41 0.32 -5.22 22.80
N VAL A 42 -0.07 -6.03 21.81
CA VAL A 42 0.88 -6.84 21.01
C VAL A 42 1.81 -5.95 20.18
N PHE A 43 1.36 -4.76 19.80
CA PHE A 43 2.20 -3.72 19.18
C PHE A 43 3.00 -2.89 20.20
N GLY A 44 3.02 -3.29 21.47
CA GLY A 44 3.70 -2.57 22.55
C GLY A 44 3.02 -1.26 22.95
N LYS A 45 1.75 -1.02 22.60
CA LYS A 45 1.03 0.19 23.00
C LYS A 45 0.32 -0.02 24.33
N SER A 46 0.43 0.96 25.23
CA SER A 46 -0.29 0.95 26.51
C SER A 46 -1.79 1.19 26.32
N GLU A 47 -2.59 0.86 27.33
CA GLU A 47 -4.02 1.18 27.34
C GLU A 47 -4.25 2.70 27.18
N THR A 48 -3.49 3.53 27.90
CA THR A 48 -3.58 4.99 27.79
C THR A 48 -3.28 5.46 26.36
N ALA A 49 -2.22 4.94 25.74
CA ALA A 49 -1.88 5.28 24.35
C ALA A 49 -2.97 4.85 23.37
N THR A 50 -3.58 3.68 23.60
CA THR A 50 -4.69 3.15 22.80
C THR A 50 -5.93 4.03 22.91
N ARG A 51 -6.34 4.40 24.13
CA ARG A 51 -7.48 5.31 24.35
C ARG A 51 -7.27 6.69 23.72
N MET A 52 -6.06 7.24 23.82
CA MET A 52 -5.71 8.50 23.14
C MET A 52 -5.76 8.37 21.61
N ALA A 53 -5.33 7.23 21.05
CA ALA A 53 -5.44 6.97 19.62
C ALA A 53 -6.91 6.86 19.18
N LEU A 54 -7.73 6.14 19.93
CA LEU A 54 -9.16 6.00 19.68
C LEU A 54 -9.90 7.35 19.76
N SER A 55 -9.57 8.18 20.75
CA SER A 55 -10.13 9.53 20.84
C SER A 55 -9.76 10.38 19.61
N ARG A 56 -8.51 10.30 19.15
CA ARG A 56 -8.07 11.00 17.94
C ARG A 56 -8.74 10.49 16.68
N THR A 57 -8.91 9.18 16.51
CA THR A 57 -9.59 8.61 15.34
C THR A 57 -11.07 8.94 15.32
N VAL A 58 -11.73 8.97 16.48
CA VAL A 58 -13.12 9.46 16.59
C VAL A 58 -13.21 10.94 16.24
N LYS A 59 -12.33 11.78 16.80
CA LYS A 59 -12.29 13.21 16.47
C LYS A 59 -12.00 13.47 14.99
N ALA A 60 -11.24 12.58 14.33
CA ALA A 60 -10.95 12.66 12.91
C ALA A 60 -12.08 12.12 12.01
N GLY A 61 -13.16 11.58 12.59
CA GLY A 61 -14.26 10.96 11.83
C GLY A 61 -13.90 9.63 11.18
N ILE A 62 -12.82 8.97 11.62
CA ILE A 62 -12.38 7.66 11.09
C ILE A 62 -13.18 6.53 11.75
N LEU A 63 -13.43 6.68 13.06
CA LEU A 63 -14.24 5.76 13.84
C LEU A 63 -15.40 6.54 14.47
N ILE A 64 -16.48 5.84 14.76
CA ILE A 64 -17.53 6.29 15.68
C ILE A 64 -17.50 5.39 16.91
N ASN A 65 -17.78 5.94 18.08
CA ASN A 65 -17.96 5.14 19.29
C ASN A 65 -19.43 5.08 19.68
N LYS A 66 -19.90 3.89 20.04
CA LYS A 66 -21.23 3.67 20.59
C LYS A 66 -21.09 2.95 21.92
N ASN A 67 -21.74 3.48 22.94
CA ASN A 67 -21.80 2.81 24.22
C ASN A 67 -23.03 1.89 24.21
N ASP A 68 -22.79 0.59 24.25
CA ASP A 68 -23.84 -0.35 24.60
C ASP A 68 -23.76 -0.57 26.13
N ALA A 69 -24.86 -0.95 26.78
CA ALA A 69 -24.98 -0.94 28.25
C ALA A 69 -23.87 -1.69 29.02
N CYS A 70 -23.10 -2.56 28.34
CA CYS A 70 -22.01 -3.34 28.92
C CYS A 70 -20.59 -2.84 28.55
N GLU A 71 -20.39 -2.20 27.39
CA GLU A 71 -19.06 -1.81 26.90
C GLU A 71 -19.13 -0.78 25.76
N VAL A 72 -18.07 0.03 25.63
CA VAL A 72 -17.86 0.92 24.49
C VAL A 72 -17.37 0.14 23.27
N ASN A 73 -18.11 0.24 22.18
CA ASN A 73 -17.76 -0.28 20.86
C ASN A 73 -17.24 0.85 19.97
N TYR A 74 -16.29 0.53 19.10
CA TYR A 74 -15.80 1.43 18.06
C TYR A 74 -16.09 0.83 16.69
N THR A 75 -16.65 1.61 15.78
CA THR A 75 -17.07 1.20 14.44
C THR A 75 -16.38 2.06 13.39
N LEU A 76 -15.94 1.48 12.26
CA LEU A 76 -15.46 2.26 11.12
C LEU A 76 -16.56 3.17 10.57
N ASP A 77 -16.24 4.47 10.48
CA ASP A 77 -17.05 5.41 9.72
C ASP A 77 -16.69 5.35 8.22
N THR A 78 -17.46 6.05 7.37
CA THR A 78 -17.22 6.15 5.93
C THR A 78 -15.78 6.57 5.63
N SER A 79 -15.24 7.59 6.33
CA SER A 79 -13.87 8.03 6.06
C SER A 79 -12.80 7.01 6.46
N GLY A 80 -13.07 6.18 7.48
CA GLY A 80 -12.18 5.08 7.87
C GLY A 80 -12.17 3.97 6.82
N LYS A 81 -13.35 3.64 6.27
CA LYS A 81 -13.48 2.70 5.16
C LYS A 81 -12.74 3.20 3.91
N GLU A 82 -12.87 4.48 3.57
CA GLU A 82 -12.13 5.11 2.47
C GLU A 82 -10.61 5.07 2.67
N ALA A 83 -10.14 5.31 3.90
CA ALA A 83 -8.71 5.25 4.22
C ALA A 83 -8.14 3.83 4.02
N ILE A 84 -8.87 2.80 4.47
CA ILE A 84 -8.50 1.39 4.27
C ILE A 84 -8.52 1.03 2.78
N ASN A 85 -9.57 1.44 2.06
CA ASN A 85 -9.68 1.18 0.63
C ASN A 85 -8.53 1.81 -0.16
N THR A 86 -8.15 3.06 0.16
CA THR A 86 -7.02 3.73 -0.49
C THR A 86 -5.72 2.91 -0.36
N TRP A 87 -5.41 2.44 0.85
CA TRP A 87 -4.22 1.62 1.10
C TRP A 87 -4.29 0.26 0.36
N ASN A 88 -5.46 -0.39 0.39
CA ASN A 88 -5.67 -1.65 -0.32
C ASN A 88 -5.55 -1.45 -1.85
N GLU A 89 -6.05 -0.35 -2.40
CA GLU A 89 -5.94 -0.01 -3.82
C GLU A 89 -4.50 0.19 -4.24
N GLU A 90 -3.69 0.92 -3.48
CA GLU A 90 -2.25 1.13 -3.77
C GLU A 90 -1.50 -0.21 -3.87
N MET A 91 -1.71 -1.09 -2.89
CA MET A 91 -1.14 -2.44 -2.89
C MET A 91 -1.65 -3.28 -4.08
N GLN A 92 -2.95 -3.20 -4.39
CA GLN A 92 -3.53 -3.90 -5.54
C GLN A 92 -2.97 -3.42 -6.88
N GLN A 93 -2.72 -2.11 -7.04
CA GLN A 93 -2.13 -1.58 -8.27
C GLN A 93 -0.73 -2.13 -8.49
N PHE A 94 0.09 -2.20 -7.44
CA PHE A 94 1.40 -2.86 -7.52
C PHE A 94 1.24 -4.32 -7.98
N TRP A 95 0.40 -5.12 -7.32
CA TRP A 95 0.24 -6.54 -7.69
C TRP A 95 -0.32 -6.76 -9.09
N LYS A 96 -1.21 -5.87 -9.55
CA LYS A 96 -1.72 -5.88 -10.93
C LYS A 96 -0.57 -5.69 -11.92
N ARG A 97 0.29 -4.69 -11.69
CA ARG A 97 1.45 -4.44 -12.57
C ARG A 97 2.51 -5.54 -12.45
N TYR A 98 2.78 -6.06 -11.24
CA TYR A 98 3.69 -7.20 -11.04
C TYR A 98 3.22 -8.45 -11.79
N ASN A 99 1.91 -8.70 -11.86
CA ASN A 99 1.35 -9.77 -12.70
C ASN A 99 1.58 -9.51 -14.20
N LEU A 100 1.45 -8.25 -14.66
CA LEU A 100 1.73 -7.87 -16.05
C LEU A 100 3.22 -7.98 -16.39
N ARG A 101 4.12 -7.64 -15.46
CA ARG A 101 5.58 -7.80 -15.60
C ARG A 101 5.99 -9.24 -15.91
N ASN A 102 5.22 -10.20 -15.40
CA ASN A 102 5.44 -11.63 -15.61
C ASN A 102 4.80 -12.18 -16.91
N LYS A 103 4.19 -11.31 -17.73
CA LYS A 103 3.64 -11.65 -19.05
C LYS A 103 4.52 -11.07 -20.17
N LEU A 104 4.28 -11.52 -21.39
CA LEU A 104 4.90 -10.95 -22.58
C LEU A 104 4.41 -9.51 -22.78
N TRP A 105 5.36 -8.59 -22.91
CA TRP A 105 5.09 -7.20 -23.24
C TRP A 105 4.85 -7.05 -24.74
N ASP A 106 3.84 -6.25 -25.11
CA ASP A 106 3.44 -6.00 -26.49
C ASP A 106 4.30 -4.93 -27.19
N LYS A 107 5.34 -4.43 -26.51
CA LYS A 107 6.30 -3.42 -26.98
C LYS A 107 5.69 -2.03 -27.23
N LYS A 108 4.49 -1.77 -26.72
CA LYS A 108 3.81 -0.49 -26.83
C LYS A 108 3.93 0.32 -25.55
N TRP A 109 3.89 1.63 -25.72
CA TRP A 109 3.95 2.62 -24.66
C TRP A 109 2.63 3.38 -24.57
N TYR A 110 2.15 3.54 -23.35
CA TYR A 110 1.03 4.41 -23.02
C TYR A 110 1.58 5.76 -22.60
N LEU A 111 1.32 6.77 -23.42
CA LEU A 111 1.75 8.14 -23.22
C LEU A 111 0.57 9.01 -22.82
N VAL A 112 0.79 9.86 -21.83
CA VAL A 112 -0.19 10.82 -21.32
C VAL A 112 0.48 12.19 -21.29
N ASN A 113 -0.12 13.15 -21.98
CA ASN A 113 0.27 14.55 -21.89
C ASN A 113 -0.78 15.34 -21.12
N LEU A 114 -0.35 16.09 -20.10
CA LEU A 114 -1.22 16.87 -19.22
C LEU A 114 -0.85 18.36 -19.25
N GLU A 115 -1.79 19.18 -19.70
CA GLU A 115 -1.66 20.64 -19.72
C GLU A 115 -2.36 21.26 -18.50
N PHE A 116 -1.58 21.63 -17.49
CA PHE A 116 -2.09 22.29 -16.28
C PHE A 116 -2.22 23.81 -16.52
N GLY A 117 -3.39 24.38 -16.22
CA GLY A 117 -3.59 25.84 -16.16
C GLY A 117 -2.92 26.49 -14.95
N GLU A 118 -2.76 27.82 -14.98
CA GLU A 118 -1.98 28.61 -13.99
C GLU A 118 -2.51 28.53 -12.54
N VAL A 119 -3.79 28.21 -12.33
CA VAL A 119 -4.48 28.30 -11.03
C VAL A 119 -4.35 27.02 -10.17
N ASN A 120 -3.75 25.94 -10.68
CA ASN A 120 -3.89 24.59 -10.09
C ASN A 120 -2.59 23.98 -9.50
N LYS A 121 -1.76 24.75 -8.79
CA LYS A 121 -0.45 24.25 -8.28
C LYS A 121 -0.56 23.11 -7.25
N GLU A 122 -1.40 23.21 -6.22
CA GLU A 122 -1.57 22.14 -5.20
C GLU A 122 -2.25 20.88 -5.77
N ASN A 123 -3.09 21.11 -6.76
CA ASN A 123 -3.84 20.09 -7.46
C ASN A 123 -2.97 19.31 -8.46
N ARG A 124 -1.96 19.97 -9.05
CA ARG A 124 -0.95 19.35 -9.92
C ARG A 124 -0.17 18.28 -9.17
N SER A 125 0.44 18.60 -8.01
CA SER A 125 1.27 17.63 -7.27
C SER A 125 0.50 16.36 -6.93
N THR A 126 -0.79 16.48 -6.56
CA THR A 126 -1.67 15.35 -6.27
C THR A 126 -1.90 14.45 -7.49
N ILE A 127 -2.12 15.02 -8.68
CA ILE A 127 -2.27 14.25 -9.92
C ILE A 127 -0.96 13.54 -10.27
N LEU A 128 0.16 14.25 -10.21
CA LEU A 128 1.47 13.68 -10.57
C LEU A 128 1.85 12.53 -9.63
N GLU A 129 1.58 12.68 -8.34
CA GLU A 129 1.76 11.61 -7.36
C GLU A 129 0.89 10.41 -7.71
N LYS A 130 -0.41 10.61 -7.98
CA LYS A 130 -1.30 9.51 -8.40
C LYS A 130 -0.82 8.82 -9.68
N LEU A 131 -0.29 9.54 -10.67
CA LEU A 131 0.27 8.92 -11.88
C LEU A 131 1.47 8.04 -11.53
N ARG A 132 2.40 8.55 -10.72
CA ARG A 132 3.56 7.77 -10.25
C ARG A 132 3.13 6.50 -9.53
N GLN A 133 2.18 6.59 -8.61
CA GLN A 133 1.59 5.46 -7.87
C GLN A 133 0.92 4.41 -8.78
N ASN A 134 0.50 4.83 -9.98
CA ASN A 134 -0.07 3.96 -11.00
C ASN A 134 0.97 3.47 -12.03
N GLY A 135 2.26 3.66 -11.78
CA GLY A 135 3.35 3.15 -12.60
C GLY A 135 3.59 3.95 -13.88
N PHE A 136 3.31 5.26 -13.84
CA PHE A 136 3.77 6.19 -14.86
C PHE A 136 5.11 6.81 -14.45
N GLY A 137 6.04 6.89 -15.40
CA GLY A 137 7.30 7.59 -15.27
C GLY A 137 7.26 8.94 -16.01
N ILE A 138 8.20 9.81 -15.66
CA ILE A 138 8.27 11.19 -16.16
C ILE A 138 9.14 11.24 -17.40
N LEU A 139 8.54 11.43 -18.57
CA LEU A 139 9.28 11.64 -19.82
C LEU A 139 9.71 13.11 -19.99
N SER A 140 8.83 14.04 -19.62
CA SER A 140 9.12 15.49 -19.57
C SER A 140 8.12 16.19 -18.63
N THR A 141 8.23 17.51 -18.48
CA THR A 141 7.42 18.33 -17.55
C THR A 141 5.93 18.02 -17.58
N ASN A 142 5.36 17.75 -18.75
CA ASN A 142 3.93 17.49 -18.94
C ASN A 142 3.65 16.12 -19.57
N THR A 143 4.68 15.31 -19.86
CA THR A 143 4.52 14.03 -20.56
C THR A 143 4.96 12.88 -19.66
N TRP A 144 4.04 11.94 -19.48
CA TRP A 144 4.19 10.75 -18.66
C TRP A 144 4.03 9.51 -19.51
N ILE A 145 4.75 8.45 -19.19
CA ILE A 145 4.68 7.20 -19.95
C ILE A 145 4.56 5.99 -19.03
N SER A 146 3.92 4.94 -19.51
CA SER A 146 3.85 3.64 -18.85
C SER A 146 3.97 2.53 -19.91
N PRO A 147 4.62 1.40 -19.61
CA PRO A 147 4.61 0.24 -20.51
C PRO A 147 3.28 -0.52 -20.48
N TYR A 148 2.34 -0.13 -19.60
CA TYR A 148 1.04 -0.77 -19.44
C TYR A 148 -0.08 0.18 -19.86
N TYR A 149 -0.93 -0.28 -20.78
CA TYR A 149 -2.15 0.44 -21.10
C TYR A 149 -3.14 0.36 -19.93
N GLN A 150 -3.60 1.52 -19.46
CA GLN A 150 -4.52 1.63 -18.32
C GLN A 150 -5.77 2.42 -18.72
N SER A 151 -6.66 1.77 -19.47
CA SER A 151 -7.91 2.37 -19.94
C SER A 151 -8.66 3.06 -18.80
N ASN A 152 -9.10 4.29 -19.05
CA ASN A 152 -9.89 5.14 -18.14
C ASN A 152 -9.17 5.57 -16.84
N LYS A 153 -7.96 5.09 -16.54
CA LYS A 153 -7.31 5.36 -15.26
C LYS A 153 -6.92 6.83 -15.10
N VAL A 154 -6.38 7.43 -16.16
CA VAL A 154 -6.05 8.86 -16.20
C VAL A 154 -7.31 9.71 -16.02
N GLN A 155 -8.39 9.38 -16.74
CA GLN A 155 -9.67 10.04 -16.59
C GLN A 155 -10.20 9.98 -15.14
N THR A 156 -10.12 8.81 -14.49
CA THR A 156 -10.49 8.65 -13.08
C THR A 156 -9.63 9.53 -12.16
N ILE A 157 -8.30 9.54 -12.35
CA ILE A 157 -7.38 10.38 -11.57
C ILE A 157 -7.74 11.87 -11.70
N LEU A 158 -8.07 12.32 -12.91
CA LEU A 158 -8.44 13.72 -13.18
C LEU A 158 -9.80 14.07 -12.57
N ALA A 159 -10.80 13.20 -12.71
CA ALA A 159 -12.14 13.40 -12.16
C ALA A 159 -12.13 13.48 -10.63
N GLU A 160 -11.42 12.57 -9.96
CA GLU A 160 -11.25 12.57 -8.49
C GLU A 160 -10.55 13.82 -7.98
N SER A 161 -9.70 14.43 -8.80
CA SER A 161 -8.95 15.63 -8.41
C SER A 161 -9.73 16.92 -8.68
N SER A 162 -10.97 16.82 -9.19
CA SER A 162 -11.86 17.96 -9.49
C SER A 162 -11.24 19.05 -10.36
N ILE A 163 -10.33 18.68 -11.28
CA ILE A 163 -9.64 19.63 -12.15
C ILE A 163 -10.03 19.40 -13.60
N ASN A 164 -10.39 20.49 -14.27
CA ASN A 164 -10.49 20.53 -15.72
C ASN A 164 -9.10 20.79 -16.32
N THR A 165 -8.30 19.73 -16.46
CA THR A 165 -7.00 19.73 -17.13
C THR A 165 -7.19 19.13 -18.52
N ARG A 166 -6.60 19.74 -19.54
CA ARG A 166 -6.55 19.10 -20.86
C ARG A 166 -5.59 17.93 -20.81
N ALA A 167 -6.08 16.74 -21.15
CA ALA A 167 -5.31 15.52 -21.23
C ALA A 167 -5.38 14.95 -22.64
N VAL A 168 -4.24 14.49 -23.15
CA VAL A 168 -4.15 13.74 -24.40
C VAL A 168 -3.44 12.42 -24.13
N GLU A 169 -3.99 11.35 -24.66
CA GLU A 169 -3.53 9.99 -24.43
C GLU A 169 -3.21 9.30 -25.76
N MET A 170 -2.14 8.52 -25.80
CA MET A 170 -1.75 7.71 -26.95
C MET A 170 -1.23 6.35 -26.48
N TYR A 171 -1.60 5.29 -27.20
CA TYR A 171 -1.02 3.97 -27.01
C TYR A 171 -0.43 3.47 -28.33
N GLY A 172 0.87 3.23 -28.37
CA GLY A 172 1.53 2.91 -29.63
C GLY A 172 3.01 2.60 -29.50
N ASP A 173 3.64 2.46 -30.67
CA ASP A 173 5.07 2.18 -30.76
C ASP A 173 5.86 3.47 -30.49
N MET A 174 6.96 3.37 -29.76
CA MET A 174 7.83 4.50 -29.44
C MET A 174 9.27 4.13 -29.77
N THR A 175 9.90 4.93 -30.63
CA THR A 175 11.31 4.76 -30.98
C THR A 175 12.18 5.56 -30.03
N ILE A 176 13.07 4.88 -29.31
CA ILE A 176 13.99 5.46 -28.34
C ILE A 176 15.40 5.46 -28.97
N TYR A 177 16.01 6.63 -29.10
CA TYR A 177 17.33 6.83 -29.72
C TYR A 177 18.45 6.91 -28.66
N GLU A 178 18.34 6.12 -27.61
CA GLU A 178 19.32 5.99 -26.54
C GLU A 178 19.30 4.57 -25.98
N ASP A 179 20.27 4.25 -25.13
CA ASP A 179 20.29 2.97 -24.43
C ASP A 179 19.03 2.79 -23.57
N ILE A 180 18.34 1.66 -23.75
CA ILE A 180 17.03 1.42 -23.11
C ILE A 180 17.13 1.37 -21.60
N ALA A 181 18.22 0.80 -21.04
CA ALA A 181 18.43 0.70 -19.61
C ALA A 181 18.60 2.10 -18.98
N SER A 182 19.37 2.95 -19.65
CA SER A 182 19.56 4.36 -19.25
C SER A 182 18.27 5.17 -19.36
N PHE A 183 17.47 4.96 -20.42
CA PHE A 183 16.17 5.61 -20.58
C PHE A 183 15.19 5.25 -19.46
N VAL A 184 15.01 3.96 -19.19
CA VAL A 184 14.03 3.52 -18.18
C VAL A 184 14.43 3.94 -16.77
N ASP A 185 15.73 3.93 -16.46
CA ASP A 185 16.23 4.44 -15.17
C ASP A 185 15.94 5.93 -15.00
N LYS A 186 16.19 6.75 -16.04
CA LYS A 186 15.90 8.19 -16.01
C LYS A 186 14.41 8.51 -15.87
N VAL A 187 13.55 7.72 -16.50
CA VAL A 187 12.10 7.96 -16.54
C VAL A 187 11.39 7.43 -15.29
N PHE A 188 11.85 6.31 -14.74
CA PHE A 188 11.18 5.59 -13.64
C PHE A 188 11.99 5.55 -12.34
N HIS A 189 13.18 6.14 -12.28
CA HIS A 189 14.02 6.24 -11.08
C HIS A 189 14.38 4.88 -10.46
N LEU A 190 14.62 3.86 -11.30
CA LEU A 190 14.72 2.46 -10.86
C LEU A 190 15.91 2.22 -9.92
N LYS A 191 17.05 2.88 -10.14
CA LYS A 191 18.22 2.78 -9.24
C LYS A 191 17.93 3.25 -7.82
N GLU A 192 16.96 4.16 -7.63
CA GLU A 192 16.58 4.63 -6.30
C GLU A 192 15.87 3.53 -5.49
N LEU A 193 15.33 2.50 -6.15
CA LEU A 193 14.61 1.38 -5.53
C LEU A 193 15.52 0.20 -5.15
N GLU A 194 16.73 0.10 -5.71
CA GLU A 194 17.66 -1.01 -5.46
C GLU A 194 18.01 -1.14 -3.97
N LYS A 195 18.48 -0.05 -3.35
CA LYS A 195 18.87 -0.06 -1.93
C LYS A 195 17.68 -0.32 -0.99
N PRO A 196 16.50 0.33 -1.16
CA PRO A 196 15.31 -0.02 -0.38
C PRO A 196 14.93 -1.50 -0.49
N TYR A 197 14.90 -2.08 -1.68
CA TYR A 197 14.57 -3.50 -1.85
C TYR A 197 15.62 -4.42 -1.24
N ALA A 198 16.91 -4.15 -1.42
CA ALA A 198 17.98 -4.92 -0.77
C ALA A 198 17.86 -4.88 0.76
N ASN A 199 17.56 -3.72 1.34
CA ASN A 199 17.32 -3.59 2.78
C ASN A 199 16.09 -4.38 3.24
N PHE A 200 14.99 -4.31 2.48
CA PHE A 200 13.79 -5.09 2.75
C PHE A 200 14.10 -6.59 2.75
N ILE A 201 14.79 -7.09 1.72
CA ILE A 201 15.16 -8.50 1.59
C ILE A 201 16.03 -8.94 2.77
N ASN A 202 17.05 -8.16 3.13
CA ASN A 202 17.95 -8.49 4.23
C ASN A 202 17.19 -8.62 5.56
N ILE A 203 16.30 -7.66 5.86
CA ILE A 203 15.55 -7.65 7.12
C ILE A 203 14.51 -8.78 7.18
N PHE A 204 13.78 -9.00 6.09
CA PHE A 204 12.62 -9.90 6.12
C PHE A 204 12.98 -11.35 5.78
N SER A 205 14.10 -11.63 5.11
CA SER A 205 14.57 -13.01 4.88
C SER A 205 14.94 -13.69 6.20
N GLU A 206 15.70 -13.01 7.06
CA GLU A 206 16.06 -13.53 8.40
C GLU A 206 14.81 -13.81 9.24
N LYS A 207 13.89 -12.83 9.30
CA LYS A 207 12.62 -12.98 10.02
C LYS A 207 11.74 -14.09 9.45
N PHE A 208 11.77 -14.30 8.14
CA PHE A 208 11.01 -15.36 7.49
C PHE A 208 11.52 -16.73 7.92
N GLU A 209 12.84 -16.97 7.88
CA GLU A 209 13.44 -18.24 8.31
C GLU A 209 13.16 -18.58 9.78
N GLU A 210 13.22 -17.58 10.66
CA GLU A 210 12.85 -17.73 12.07
C GLU A 210 11.36 -18.04 12.24
N THR A 211 10.51 -17.26 11.56
CA THR A 211 9.05 -17.36 11.72
C THR A 211 8.50 -18.63 11.09
N GLU A 212 9.07 -19.11 9.99
CA GLU A 212 8.61 -20.35 9.34
C GLU A 212 8.60 -21.52 10.33
N LYS A 213 9.65 -21.63 11.16
CA LYS A 213 9.78 -22.66 12.20
C LYS A 213 8.80 -22.46 13.35
N LEU A 214 8.52 -21.21 13.73
CA LEU A 214 7.74 -20.86 14.93
C LEU A 214 6.26 -20.63 14.66
N SER A 215 5.87 -20.38 13.40
CA SER A 215 4.53 -19.89 13.03
C SER A 215 3.38 -20.80 13.45
N ARG A 216 3.65 -22.09 13.62
CA ARG A 216 2.68 -23.11 14.03
C ARG A 216 2.66 -23.34 15.54
N GLU A 217 3.64 -22.81 16.27
CA GLU A 217 3.73 -22.97 17.71
C GLU A 217 2.58 -22.25 18.41
N LYS A 218 2.01 -22.91 19.42
CA LYS A 218 0.86 -22.39 20.15
C LYS A 218 1.17 -21.03 20.77
N TRP A 219 2.33 -20.87 21.40
CA TRP A 219 2.71 -19.59 22.02
C TRP A 219 2.84 -18.44 21.00
N PHE A 220 3.28 -18.75 19.77
CA PHE A 220 3.44 -17.76 18.71
C PHE A 220 2.08 -17.24 18.24
N VAL A 221 1.17 -18.16 17.93
CA VAL A 221 -0.21 -17.84 17.50
C VAL A 221 -0.98 -17.20 18.63
N GLU A 222 -0.91 -17.76 19.83
CA GLU A 222 -1.72 -17.28 20.96
C GLU A 222 -1.24 -15.95 21.53
N GLY A 223 0.06 -15.66 21.45
CA GLY A 223 0.66 -14.39 21.83
C GLY A 223 0.46 -13.26 20.81
N GLY A 224 -0.06 -13.58 19.62
CA GLY A 224 -0.32 -12.60 18.56
C GLY A 224 0.94 -12.11 17.83
N HIS A 225 2.06 -12.84 17.94
CA HIS A 225 3.36 -12.41 17.41
C HIS A 225 3.36 -12.18 15.89
N SER A 226 2.45 -12.81 15.15
CA SER A 226 2.29 -12.60 13.72
C SER A 226 1.72 -11.22 13.36
N LEU A 227 0.93 -10.60 14.24
CA LEU A 227 0.18 -9.39 13.92
C LEU A 227 1.11 -8.16 13.72
N PRO A 228 2.09 -7.87 14.62
CA PRO A 228 3.08 -6.83 14.37
C PRO A 228 4.00 -7.14 13.18
N LEU A 229 4.37 -8.41 12.97
CA LEU A 229 5.21 -8.81 11.84
C LEU A 229 4.49 -8.60 10.51
N LEU A 230 3.20 -8.96 10.43
CA LEU A 230 2.38 -8.76 9.24
C LEU A 230 2.21 -7.26 8.92
N HIS A 231 2.00 -6.44 9.94
CA HIS A 231 1.95 -4.98 9.78
C HIS A 231 3.28 -4.45 9.21
N ALA A 232 4.40 -4.79 9.84
CA ALA A 232 5.72 -4.31 9.42
C ALA A 232 6.06 -4.76 8.00
N LEU A 233 5.80 -6.04 7.68
CA LEU A 233 6.02 -6.60 6.35
C LEU A 233 5.22 -5.84 5.28
N GLY A 234 3.91 -5.66 5.50
CA GLY A 234 3.05 -4.96 4.54
C GLY A 234 3.40 -3.48 4.37
N TRP A 235 3.72 -2.79 5.47
CA TRP A 235 4.07 -1.37 5.45
C TRP A 235 5.41 -1.12 4.74
N GLU A 236 6.47 -1.84 5.13
CA GLU A 236 7.81 -1.67 4.54
C GLU A 236 7.84 -2.10 3.07
N PHE A 237 7.03 -3.09 2.68
CA PHE A 237 6.90 -3.44 1.28
C PHE A 237 6.20 -2.33 0.49
N LEU A 238 5.05 -1.84 0.99
CA LEU A 238 4.27 -0.82 0.28
C LEU A 238 5.04 0.49 0.13
N SER A 239 5.81 0.89 1.14
CA SER A 239 6.58 2.14 1.12
C SER A 239 7.59 2.22 -0.03
N ILE A 240 8.01 1.06 -0.54
CA ILE A 240 8.88 0.93 -1.71
C ILE A 240 8.02 0.72 -2.98
N ALA A 241 7.09 -0.24 -2.92
CA ALA A 241 6.27 -0.69 -4.04
C ALA A 241 5.37 0.41 -4.63
N ILE A 242 5.01 1.42 -3.84
CA ILE A 242 4.21 2.56 -4.29
C ILE A 242 4.91 3.40 -5.37
N ASP A 243 6.23 3.47 -5.33
CA ASP A 243 7.04 4.20 -6.30
C ASP A 243 7.60 3.29 -7.42
N ASP A 244 7.37 1.97 -7.32
CA ASP A 244 7.79 1.01 -8.34
C ASP A 244 6.76 0.90 -9.48
N ALA A 245 7.19 1.28 -10.69
CA ALA A 245 6.43 1.10 -11.92
C ALA A 245 6.36 -0.36 -12.38
N THR A 246 7.17 -1.25 -11.81
CA THR A 246 7.20 -2.70 -12.04
C THR A 246 7.25 -3.01 -13.54
N LEU A 247 8.26 -2.46 -14.23
CA LEU A 247 8.36 -2.53 -15.69
C LEU A 247 8.34 -3.97 -16.21
N PRO A 248 7.99 -4.24 -17.48
CA PRO A 248 8.16 -5.56 -18.06
C PRO A 248 9.61 -6.06 -18.00
N LYS A 249 9.77 -7.39 -17.87
CA LYS A 249 11.11 -8.04 -17.87
C LYS A 249 11.95 -7.75 -19.13
N ALA A 250 11.29 -7.43 -20.25
CA ALA A 250 11.95 -7.04 -21.49
C ALA A 250 12.60 -5.64 -21.42
N LEU A 251 12.16 -4.77 -20.52
CA LEU A 251 12.69 -3.41 -20.32
C LEU A 251 13.62 -3.32 -19.12
N TYR A 252 13.28 -4.04 -18.05
CA TYR A 252 14.08 -4.10 -16.83
C TYR A 252 14.12 -5.55 -16.33
N PRO A 253 15.27 -6.24 -16.41
CA PRO A 253 15.41 -7.64 -16.02
C PRO A 253 14.98 -7.92 -14.59
N ALA A 254 14.84 -9.21 -14.26
CA ALA A 254 14.53 -9.63 -12.90
C ALA A 254 15.63 -9.19 -11.92
N GLY A 255 15.23 -8.74 -10.73
CA GLY A 255 16.15 -8.25 -9.70
C GLY A 255 15.52 -8.23 -8.31
N ASP A 256 16.05 -7.38 -7.43
CA ASP A 256 15.64 -7.32 -6.01
C ASP A 256 14.14 -7.05 -5.83
N GLY A 257 13.51 -6.24 -6.69
CA GLY A 257 12.06 -6.03 -6.64
C GLY A 257 11.26 -7.34 -6.82
N ASP A 258 11.72 -8.26 -7.69
CA ASP A 258 11.08 -9.56 -7.86
C ASP A 258 11.31 -10.47 -6.64
N THR A 259 12.54 -10.49 -6.09
CA THR A 259 12.88 -11.24 -4.88
C THR A 259 12.06 -10.76 -3.68
N ALA A 260 11.98 -9.44 -3.47
CA ALA A 260 11.19 -8.83 -2.42
C ALA A 260 9.70 -9.15 -2.57
N ALA A 261 9.16 -9.13 -3.79
CA ALA A 261 7.77 -9.48 -4.05
C ALA A 261 7.48 -10.96 -3.71
N GLN A 262 8.37 -11.88 -4.04
CA GLN A 262 8.22 -13.29 -3.67
C GLN A 262 8.30 -13.50 -2.15
N LEU A 263 9.29 -12.90 -1.49
CA LEU A 263 9.42 -12.93 -0.04
C LEU A 263 8.17 -12.37 0.65
N MET A 264 7.62 -11.26 0.15
CA MET A 264 6.37 -10.69 0.63
C MET A 264 5.19 -11.67 0.50
N ILE A 265 5.03 -12.31 -0.66
CA ILE A 265 3.96 -13.30 -0.89
C ILE A 265 4.08 -14.47 0.10
N GLU A 266 5.27 -15.06 0.20
CA GLU A 266 5.51 -16.26 1.01
C GLU A 266 5.40 -15.97 2.50
N PHE A 267 6.03 -14.89 2.97
CA PHE A 267 6.00 -14.53 4.38
C PHE A 267 4.60 -14.10 4.82
N ARG A 268 3.90 -13.31 3.98
CA ARG A 268 2.51 -12.93 4.25
C ARG A 268 1.61 -14.16 4.39
N ARG A 269 1.78 -15.19 3.57
CA ARG A 269 0.97 -16.42 3.63
C ARG A 269 1.06 -17.07 5.02
N ILE A 270 2.27 -17.19 5.57
CA ILE A 270 2.50 -17.80 6.88
C ILE A 270 1.94 -16.90 8.00
N LEU A 271 2.25 -15.60 7.95
CA LEU A 271 1.82 -14.65 8.98
C LEU A 271 0.31 -14.47 9.02
N LEU A 272 -0.35 -14.48 7.86
CA LEU A 272 -1.78 -14.25 7.76
C LEU A 272 -2.58 -15.37 8.45
N GLU A 273 -2.18 -16.62 8.26
CA GLU A 273 -2.85 -17.75 8.90
C GLU A 273 -2.82 -17.64 10.43
N ALA A 274 -1.65 -17.37 11.01
CA ALA A 274 -1.49 -17.17 12.44
C ALA A 274 -2.26 -15.92 12.93
N THR A 275 -2.26 -14.85 12.13
CA THR A 275 -2.95 -13.60 12.47
C THR A 275 -4.46 -13.79 12.53
N ILE A 276 -5.06 -14.45 11.54
CA ILE A 276 -6.51 -14.73 11.54
C ILE A 276 -6.90 -15.57 12.76
N LYS A 277 -6.12 -16.61 13.10
CA LYS A 277 -6.36 -17.43 14.30
C LYS A 277 -6.28 -16.60 15.59
N TYR A 278 -5.34 -15.66 15.68
CA TYR A 278 -5.20 -14.78 16.84
C TYR A 278 -6.37 -13.79 16.95
N LEU A 279 -6.75 -13.13 15.85
CA LEU A 279 -7.84 -12.15 15.83
C LEU A 279 -9.19 -12.77 16.17
N GLY A 280 -9.45 -14.01 15.73
CA GLY A 280 -10.69 -14.75 16.02
C GLY A 280 -10.95 -15.02 17.50
N LYS A 281 -9.97 -14.79 18.39
CA LYS A 281 -10.16 -14.90 19.85
C LYS A 281 -10.91 -13.72 20.47
N PHE A 282 -10.89 -12.58 19.80
CA PHE A 282 -11.46 -11.32 20.28
C PHE A 282 -12.79 -10.98 19.61
N ASP A 283 -13.29 -11.94 18.82
CA ASP A 283 -14.42 -11.84 17.92
C ASP A 283 -15.70 -12.39 18.54
#